data_AF-W2EJ64-F1
#
_entry.id   AF-W2EJ64-F1
#
_cell.length_a   1.000
_cell.length_b   1.000
_cell.length_c   1.000
_cell.angle_alpha   90.00
_cell.angle_beta   90.00
_cell.angle_gamma   90.00
#
_symmetry.space_group_name_H-M   'P 1'
#
loop_
_entity.id
_entity.type
_entity.pdbx_description
1 polymer ?
#
loop_
_entity_poly.entity_id
_entity_poly.type
_entity_poly.pdbx_seq_one_letter_code
_entity_poly.pdbx_strand_id
1 'polypeptide(L)'
;MLYADSPDTLRDPEEADSAHLRLGLLSPAAVRNQVFSVVRLREGYDLAEVDTFLGLVEITLTTLVHDNEDLRGRLRAAVQAGRQARTESATAGRVVEIAHEAAERVVTLARQEAEAILAEARRQAEGLERESLERAVALQREVRQSQREALDRRIDDLQEFIDDFGGRLRESLNGEPDHLEALLEELRASGARDAPPPDGASSPPPPGDAGEGNVGIAIFDSTRANGKADG
;
A
#
# COMPACT_ATOMS: atom_id res chain seq x y z
N MET A 1 -26.34 -31.28 -37.95
CA MET A 1 -26.54 -30.39 -39.10
C MET A 1 -25.16 -30.08 -39.67
N LEU A 2 -24.57 -30.91 -40.52
CA LEU A 2 -24.84 -31.09 -41.96
C LEU A 2 -24.79 -29.77 -42.75
N TYR A 3 -23.60 -29.41 -43.23
CA TYR A 3 -23.37 -28.72 -44.50
C TYR A 3 -22.17 -29.44 -45.13
N ALA A 4 -22.48 -30.48 -45.90
CA ALA A 4 -22.35 -30.44 -47.36
C ALA A 4 -20.88 -30.35 -47.79
N ASP A 5 -20.19 -31.46 -47.57
CA ASP A 5 -19.29 -32.07 -48.55
C ASP A 5 -19.91 -31.86 -49.95
N SER A 6 -19.39 -30.88 -50.68
CA SER A 6 -19.75 -30.64 -52.07
C SER A 6 -18.58 -31.19 -52.89
N PRO A 7 -18.89 -32.00 -53.91
CA PRO A 7 -17.91 -32.86 -54.53
C PRO A 7 -16.86 -31.98 -55.20
N ASP A 8 -15.61 -32.34 -54.99
CA ASP A 8 -14.52 -32.03 -55.91
C ASP A 8 -14.84 -32.79 -57.21
N THR A 9 -15.83 -32.27 -57.94
CA THR A 9 -16.28 -32.78 -59.21
C THR A 9 -15.05 -32.71 -60.08
N LEU A 10 -14.48 -33.88 -60.42
CA LEU A 10 -13.57 -34.06 -61.53
C LEU A 10 -14.07 -33.18 -62.66
N ARG A 11 -13.41 -32.03 -62.84
CA ARG A 11 -13.68 -31.15 -63.96
C ARG A 11 -13.14 -31.90 -65.16
N ASP A 12 -14.03 -32.56 -65.88
CA ASP A 12 -13.69 -33.28 -67.09
C ASP A 12 -12.90 -32.32 -68.01
N PRO A 13 -11.73 -32.73 -68.51
CA PRO A 13 -10.86 -31.87 -69.30
C PRO A 13 -11.53 -31.37 -70.60
N GLU A 14 -12.58 -32.05 -71.08
CA GLU A 14 -13.33 -31.65 -72.28
C GLU A 14 -14.24 -30.43 -72.08
N GLU A 15 -14.72 -30.18 -70.85
CA GLU A 15 -15.60 -29.03 -70.59
C GLU A 15 -14.82 -27.71 -70.57
N ALA A 16 -13.54 -27.76 -70.17
CA ALA A 16 -12.62 -26.64 -70.25
C ALA A 16 -12.33 -26.26 -71.72
N ASP A 17 -12.01 -27.24 -72.57
CA ASP A 17 -11.68 -27.00 -73.98
C ASP A 17 -12.87 -26.39 -74.76
N SER A 18 -14.10 -26.81 -74.42
CA SER A 18 -15.35 -26.27 -74.96
C SER A 18 -15.66 -24.83 -74.51
N ALA A 19 -15.23 -24.44 -73.32
CA ALA A 19 -15.41 -23.08 -72.79
C ALA A 19 -14.43 -22.07 -73.42
N HIS A 20 -13.22 -22.51 -73.78
CA HIS A 20 -12.20 -21.65 -74.40
C HIS A 20 -12.60 -21.18 -75.80
N LEU A 21 -13.21 -22.06 -76.60
CA LEU A 21 -13.80 -21.72 -77.90
C LEU A 21 -14.97 -20.72 -77.78
N ARG A 22 -15.73 -20.76 -76.67
CA ARG A 22 -16.85 -19.83 -76.42
C ARG A 22 -16.41 -18.45 -75.93
N LEU A 23 -15.19 -18.31 -75.43
CA LEU A 23 -14.62 -17.05 -74.92
C LEU A 23 -13.66 -16.37 -75.92
N GLY A 24 -13.45 -16.94 -77.11
CA GLY A 24 -12.53 -16.38 -78.11
C GLY A 24 -11.05 -16.49 -77.74
N LEU A 25 -10.69 -17.37 -76.79
CA LEU A 25 -9.31 -17.71 -76.49
C LEU A 25 -8.88 -18.89 -77.35
N LEU A 26 -7.81 -18.74 -78.11
CA LEU A 26 -7.15 -19.83 -78.82
C LEU A 26 -6.70 -20.88 -77.79
N SER A 27 -7.19 -22.12 -77.91
CA SER A 27 -6.62 -23.27 -77.19
C SER A 27 -5.58 -23.96 -78.07
N PRO A 28 -4.59 -24.68 -77.48
CA PRO A 28 -3.64 -25.47 -78.26
C PRO A 28 -4.34 -26.44 -79.22
N ALA A 29 -5.40 -27.10 -78.75
CA ALA A 29 -6.22 -28.00 -79.57
C ALA A 29 -6.94 -27.26 -80.71
N ALA A 30 -7.37 -26.01 -80.50
CA ALA A 30 -7.99 -25.20 -81.55
C ALA A 30 -7.00 -24.83 -82.67
N VAL A 31 -5.72 -24.58 -82.33
CA VAL A 31 -4.65 -24.33 -83.30
C VAL A 31 -4.35 -25.60 -84.11
N ARG A 32 -4.26 -26.75 -83.43
CA ARG A 32 -4.00 -28.05 -84.07
C ARG A 32 -5.11 -28.47 -85.05
N ASN A 33 -6.36 -28.20 -84.70
CA ASN A 33 -7.52 -28.58 -85.52
C ASN A 33 -7.92 -27.50 -86.55
N GLN A 34 -7.13 -26.42 -86.67
CA GLN A 34 -7.45 -25.33 -87.58
C GLN A 34 -7.26 -25.74 -89.04
N VAL A 35 -8.29 -25.49 -89.86
CA VAL A 35 -8.24 -25.74 -91.31
C VAL A 35 -8.27 -24.41 -92.06
N PHE A 36 -7.29 -24.17 -92.92
CA PHE A 36 -7.24 -22.99 -93.79
C PHE A 36 -7.73 -23.33 -95.21
N SER A 37 -8.39 -22.39 -95.88
CA SER A 37 -8.80 -22.53 -97.27
C SER A 37 -7.63 -22.27 -98.22
N VAL A 38 -7.39 -23.17 -99.19
CA VAL A 38 -6.34 -23.01 -100.20
C VAL A 38 -6.77 -22.06 -101.33
N VAL A 39 -5.93 -21.07 -101.68
CA VAL A 39 -6.20 -20.11 -102.77
C VAL A 39 -5.43 -20.51 -104.03
N ARG A 40 -6.12 -20.69 -105.16
CA ARG A 40 -5.53 -21.26 -106.40
C ARG A 40 -5.06 -20.23 -107.44
N LEU A 41 -5.47 -18.96 -107.31
CA LEU A 41 -5.30 -17.93 -108.34
C LEU A 41 -4.48 -16.71 -107.86
N ARG A 42 -3.89 -16.78 -106.65
CA ARG A 42 -3.05 -15.72 -106.06
C ARG A 42 -1.87 -16.35 -105.31
N GLU A 43 -0.81 -15.57 -105.12
CA GLU A 43 0.31 -15.93 -104.25
C GLU A 43 -0.23 -16.27 -102.85
N GLY A 44 0.05 -17.48 -102.38
CA GLY A 44 -0.34 -17.99 -101.08
C GLY A 44 0.88 -18.37 -100.26
N TYR A 45 0.69 -18.52 -98.95
CA TYR A 45 1.72 -19.05 -98.07
C TYR A 45 2.05 -20.50 -98.39
N ASP A 46 3.30 -20.91 -98.18
CA ASP A 46 3.70 -22.31 -98.28
C ASP A 46 3.05 -23.11 -97.14
N LEU A 47 2.32 -24.18 -97.50
CA LEU A 47 1.61 -25.03 -96.56
C LEU A 47 2.58 -25.68 -95.55
N ALA A 48 3.77 -26.09 -95.99
CA ALA A 48 4.75 -26.74 -95.11
C ALA A 48 5.34 -25.76 -94.08
N GLU A 49 5.52 -24.50 -94.48
CA GLU A 49 6.00 -23.43 -93.60
C GLU A 49 4.92 -23.04 -92.58
N VAL A 50 3.66 -22.91 -93.02
CA VAL A 50 2.51 -22.63 -92.15
C VAL A 50 2.31 -23.73 -91.12
N ASP A 51 2.37 -25.01 -91.51
CA ASP A 51 2.24 -26.13 -90.58
C ASP A 51 3.38 -26.14 -89.55
N THR A 52 4.61 -25.85 -89.97
CA THR A 52 5.77 -25.76 -89.06
C THR A 52 5.59 -24.63 -88.05
N PHE A 53 5.10 -23.47 -88.50
CA PHE A 53 4.81 -22.33 -87.63
C PHE A 53 3.67 -22.63 -86.64
N LEU A 54 2.57 -23.25 -87.11
CA LEU A 54 1.44 -23.63 -86.25
C LEU A 54 1.84 -24.64 -85.18
N GLY A 55 2.75 -25.58 -85.49
CA GLY A 55 3.31 -26.50 -84.49
C GLY A 55 4.11 -25.76 -83.40
N LEU A 56 4.90 -24.75 -83.75
CA LEU A 56 5.60 -23.90 -82.78
C LEU A 56 4.61 -23.10 -81.92
N VAL A 57 3.56 -22.57 -82.54
CA VAL A 57 2.48 -21.85 -81.86
C VAL A 57 1.75 -22.76 -80.88
N GLU A 58 1.40 -23.98 -81.27
CA GLU A 58 0.74 -24.98 -80.40
C GLU A 58 1.59 -25.29 -79.17
N ILE A 59 2.89 -25.55 -79.35
CA ILE A 59 3.82 -25.84 -78.24
C ILE A 59 3.89 -24.65 -77.29
N THR A 60 4.12 -23.45 -77.83
CA THR A 60 4.26 -22.24 -77.02
C THR A 60 2.97 -21.93 -76.26
N LEU A 61 1.81 -22.12 -76.90
CA LEU A 61 0.51 -21.90 -76.28
C LEU A 61 0.24 -22.91 -75.16
N THR A 62 0.64 -24.17 -75.34
CA THR A 62 0.53 -25.21 -74.29
C THR A 62 1.35 -24.82 -73.06
N THR A 63 2.61 -24.39 -73.25
CA THR A 63 3.47 -23.92 -72.16
C THR A 63 2.88 -22.70 -71.46
N LEU A 64 2.40 -21.70 -72.22
CA LEU A 64 1.81 -20.50 -71.64
C LEU A 64 0.53 -20.78 -70.85
N VAL A 65 -0.33 -21.68 -71.32
CA VAL A 65 -1.54 -22.08 -70.60
C VAL A 65 -1.15 -22.74 -69.28
N HIS A 66 -0.20 -23.68 -69.30
CA HIS A 66 0.28 -24.35 -68.09
C HIS A 66 0.91 -23.36 -67.09
N ASP A 67 1.83 -22.51 -67.55
CA ASP A 67 2.46 -21.49 -66.72
C ASP A 67 1.44 -20.52 -66.13
N ASN A 68 0.41 -20.16 -66.90
CA ASN A 68 -0.65 -19.27 -66.41
C ASN A 68 -1.50 -19.94 -65.32
N GLU A 69 -1.82 -21.22 -65.47
CA GLU A 69 -2.52 -21.99 -64.45
C GLU A 69 -1.69 -22.11 -63.16
N ASP A 70 -0.40 -22.40 -63.29
CA ASP A 70 0.55 -22.45 -62.18
C ASP A 70 0.65 -21.09 -61.46
N LEU A 71 0.82 -20.01 -62.22
CA LEU A 71 0.90 -18.65 -61.68
C LEU A 71 -0.41 -18.26 -61.00
N ARG A 72 -1.56 -18.62 -61.57
CA ARG A 72 -2.88 -18.42 -60.94
C ARG A 72 -3.02 -19.23 -59.67
N GLY A 73 -2.53 -20.47 -59.64
CA GLY A 73 -2.49 -21.31 -58.44
C GLY A 73 -1.67 -20.68 -57.33
N ARG A 74 -0.44 -20.24 -57.66
CA ARG A 74 0.46 -19.54 -56.72
C ARG A 74 -0.14 -18.24 -56.21
N LEU A 75 -0.76 -17.45 -57.09
CA LEU A 75 -1.44 -16.21 -56.70
C LEU A 75 -2.60 -16.48 -55.74
N ARG A 76 -3.45 -17.48 -56.01
CA ARG A 76 -4.55 -17.86 -55.11
C ARG A 76 -4.02 -18.27 -53.74
N ALA A 77 -2.98 -19.10 -53.69
CA ALA A 77 -2.36 -19.53 -52.45
C ALA A 77 -1.75 -18.34 -51.67
N ALA A 78 -1.03 -17.44 -52.36
CA ALA A 78 -0.46 -16.24 -51.75
C ALA A 78 -1.53 -15.28 -51.21
N VAL A 79 -2.64 -15.11 -51.95
CA VAL A 79 -3.77 -14.29 -51.51
C VAL A 79 -4.45 -14.91 -50.29
N GLN A 80 -4.66 -16.23 -50.26
CA GLN A 80 -5.24 -16.93 -49.11
C GLN A 80 -4.34 -16.81 -47.88
N ALA A 81 -3.03 -17.06 -48.02
CA ALA A 81 -2.05 -16.89 -46.95
C ALA A 81 -2.02 -15.44 -46.44
N GLY A 82 -2.06 -14.45 -47.35
CA GLY A 82 -2.14 -13.04 -46.97
C GLY A 82 -3.42 -12.68 -46.23
N ARG A 83 -4.57 -13.27 -46.58
CA ARG A 83 -5.83 -13.09 -45.85
C ARG A 83 -5.76 -13.73 -44.46
N GLN A 84 -5.20 -14.93 -44.34
CA GLN A 84 -5.01 -15.62 -43.06
C GLN A 84 -4.09 -14.82 -42.12
N ALA A 85 -2.93 -14.37 -42.60
CA ALA A 85 -2.01 -13.54 -41.83
C ALA A 85 -2.65 -12.22 -41.37
N ARG A 86 -3.49 -11.59 -42.20
CA ARG A 86 -4.25 -10.40 -41.79
C ARG A 86 -5.28 -10.72 -40.69
N THR A 87 -5.99 -11.84 -40.79
CA THR A 87 -6.94 -12.25 -39.74
C THR A 87 -6.25 -12.59 -38.43
N GLU A 88 -5.09 -13.25 -38.49
CA GLU A 88 -4.27 -13.56 -37.31
C GLU A 88 -3.68 -12.30 -36.67
N SER A 89 -3.20 -11.36 -37.48
CA SER A 89 -2.74 -10.06 -36.99
C SER A 89 -3.89 -9.28 -36.33
N ALA A 90 -5.09 -9.31 -36.91
CA ALA A 90 -6.27 -8.67 -36.33
C ALA A 90 -6.73 -9.34 -35.02
N THR A 91 -6.68 -10.67 -34.92
CA THR A 91 -6.99 -11.37 -33.66
C THR A 91 -5.95 -11.09 -32.59
N ALA A 92 -4.66 -11.10 -32.94
CA ALA A 92 -3.58 -10.75 -32.03
C ALA A 92 -3.72 -9.30 -31.51
N GLY A 93 -4.07 -8.35 -32.39
CA GLY A 93 -4.34 -6.96 -32.00
C GLY A 93 -5.47 -6.84 -30.99
N ARG A 94 -6.59 -7.55 -31.20
CA ARG A 94 -7.71 -7.58 -30.25
C ARG A 94 -7.33 -8.19 -28.90
N VAL A 95 -6.52 -9.26 -28.90
CA VAL A 95 -6.07 -9.89 -27.65
C VAL A 95 -5.19 -8.93 -26.85
N VAL A 96 -4.30 -8.18 -27.51
CA VAL A 96 -3.47 -7.16 -26.86
C VAL A 96 -4.32 -6.03 -26.30
N GLU A 97 -5.33 -5.57 -27.04
CA GLU A 97 -6.26 -4.52 -26.58
C GLU A 97 -7.05 -4.96 -25.34
N ILE A 98 -7.62 -6.18 -25.36
CA ILE A 98 -8.34 -6.75 -24.21
C ILE A 98 -7.39 -6.90 -23.00
N ALA A 99 -6.17 -7.37 -23.23
CA ALA A 99 -5.18 -7.51 -22.16
C ALA A 99 -4.79 -6.15 -21.56
N HIS A 100 -4.63 -5.13 -22.39
CA HIS A 100 -4.32 -3.78 -21.92
C HIS A 100 -5.48 -3.18 -21.13
N GLU A 101 -6.71 -3.29 -21.64
CA GLU A 101 -7.90 -2.82 -20.92
C GLU A 101 -8.08 -3.55 -19.58
N ALA A 102 -7.85 -4.87 -19.55
CA ALA A 102 -7.89 -5.63 -18.31
C ALA A 102 -6.81 -5.17 -17.31
N ALA A 103 -5.59 -4.90 -17.76
CA ALA A 103 -4.51 -4.39 -16.92
C ALA A 103 -4.87 -3.01 -16.32
N GLU A 104 -5.38 -2.08 -17.14
CA GLU A 104 -5.81 -0.76 -16.68
C GLU A 104 -6.93 -0.82 -15.64
N ARG A 105 -7.89 -1.73 -15.82
CA ARG A 105 -8.94 -1.99 -14.82
C ARG A 105 -8.35 -2.47 -13.49
N VAL A 106 -7.41 -3.41 -13.53
CA VAL A 106 -6.74 -3.93 -12.31
C VAL A 106 -5.96 -2.83 -11.60
N VAL A 107 -5.21 -2.00 -12.33
CA VAL A 107 -4.48 -0.86 -11.76
C VAL A 107 -5.42 0.14 -11.10
N THR A 108 -6.56 0.43 -11.74
CA THR A 108 -7.56 1.36 -11.20
C THR A 108 -8.17 0.83 -9.91
N LEU A 109 -8.59 -0.45 -9.89
CA LEU A 109 -9.15 -1.08 -8.69
C LEU A 109 -8.13 -1.14 -7.55
N ALA A 110 -6.89 -1.53 -7.84
CA ALA A 110 -5.83 -1.59 -6.84
C ALA A 110 -5.55 -0.20 -6.22
N ARG A 111 -5.57 0.86 -7.03
CA ARG A 111 -5.43 2.24 -6.52
C ARG A 111 -6.59 2.64 -5.61
N GLN A 112 -7.83 2.37 -6.04
CA GLN A 112 -9.02 2.67 -5.23
C GLN A 112 -9.02 1.92 -3.89
N GLU A 113 -8.63 0.64 -3.90
CA GLU A 113 -8.53 -0.17 -2.70
C GLU A 113 -7.42 0.34 -1.78
N ALA A 114 -6.24 0.69 -2.33
CA ALA A 114 -5.16 1.29 -1.56
C ALA A 114 -5.58 2.63 -0.92
N GLU A 115 -6.27 3.49 -1.66
CA GLU A 115 -6.81 4.76 -1.14
C GLU A 115 -7.84 4.52 -0.02
N ALA A 116 -8.70 3.52 -0.16
CA ALA A 116 -9.67 3.16 0.87
C ALA A 116 -8.99 2.66 2.16
N ILE A 117 -7.97 1.82 2.03
CA ILE A 117 -7.17 1.33 3.17
C ILE A 117 -6.47 2.49 3.87
N LEU A 118 -5.85 3.41 3.12
CA LEU A 118 -5.18 4.58 3.69
C LEU A 118 -6.17 5.52 4.39
N ALA A 119 -7.35 5.73 3.82
CA ALA A 119 -8.39 6.54 4.44
C ALA A 119 -8.87 5.92 5.75
N GLU A 120 -9.09 4.59 5.78
CA GLU A 120 -9.48 3.88 6.99
C GLU A 120 -8.39 3.93 8.07
N ALA A 121 -7.14 3.65 7.71
CA ALA A 121 -6.02 3.72 8.64
C ALA A 121 -5.85 5.13 9.24
N ARG A 122 -6.06 6.19 8.45
CA ARG A 122 -6.06 7.57 8.94
C ARG A 122 -7.18 7.83 9.92
N ARG A 123 -8.41 7.43 9.60
CA ARG A 123 -9.56 7.58 10.52
C ARG A 123 -9.32 6.87 11.84
N GLN A 124 -8.75 5.67 11.80
CA GLN A 124 -8.41 4.90 12.99
C GLN A 124 -7.32 5.59 13.81
N ALA A 125 -6.25 6.07 13.17
CA ALA A 125 -5.18 6.80 13.84
C ALA A 125 -5.71 8.09 14.51
N GLU A 126 -6.50 8.88 13.81
CA GLU A 126 -7.14 10.09 14.37
C GLU A 126 -8.13 9.77 15.50
N GLY A 127 -8.80 8.61 15.43
CA GLY A 127 -9.63 8.10 16.52
C GLY A 127 -8.82 7.77 17.77
N LEU A 128 -7.75 7.00 17.60
CA LEU A 128 -6.84 6.61 18.68
C LEU A 128 -6.15 7.82 19.30
N GLU A 129 -5.72 8.78 18.49
CA GLU A 129 -5.09 10.01 18.98
C GLU A 129 -6.05 10.80 19.85
N ARG A 130 -7.28 11.04 19.37
CA ARG A 130 -8.33 11.70 20.16
C ARG A 130 -8.59 10.98 21.48
N GLU A 131 -8.77 9.66 21.44
CA GLU A 131 -9.00 8.86 22.63
C GLU A 131 -7.82 8.94 23.61
N SER A 132 -6.58 8.91 23.11
CA SER A 132 -5.37 9.02 23.93
C SER A 132 -5.25 10.38 24.60
N LEU A 133 -5.57 11.46 23.89
CA LEU A 133 -5.56 12.83 24.40
C LEU A 133 -6.66 13.03 25.44
N GLU A 134 -7.87 12.53 25.17
CA GLU A 134 -8.98 12.57 26.12
C GLU A 134 -8.62 11.83 27.42
N ARG A 135 -8.04 10.63 27.31
CA ARG A 135 -7.54 9.87 28.48
C ARG A 135 -6.46 10.61 29.24
N ALA A 136 -5.49 11.22 28.54
CA ALA A 136 -4.41 11.99 29.18
C ALA A 136 -4.96 13.19 29.95
N VAL A 137 -5.91 13.93 29.35
CA VAL A 137 -6.57 15.07 29.99
C VAL A 137 -7.41 14.61 31.19
N ALA A 138 -8.14 13.50 31.07
CA ALA A 138 -8.92 12.94 32.17
C ALA A 138 -8.03 12.56 33.35
N LEU A 139 -6.93 11.83 33.11
CA LEU A 139 -5.96 11.45 34.13
C LEU A 139 -5.33 12.67 34.79
N GLN A 140 -4.96 13.69 34.02
CA GLN A 140 -4.40 14.92 34.57
C GLN A 140 -5.41 15.66 35.47
N ARG A 141 -6.69 15.65 35.11
CA ARG A 141 -7.76 16.22 35.95
C ARG A 141 -7.89 15.44 37.25
N GLU A 142 -7.89 14.12 37.18
CA GLU A 142 -7.97 13.24 38.35
C GLU A 142 -6.79 13.44 39.31
N VAL A 143 -5.55 13.46 38.80
CA VAL A 143 -4.35 13.71 39.61
C VAL A 143 -4.41 15.10 40.26
N ARG A 144 -4.84 16.12 39.52
CA ARG A 144 -4.96 17.49 40.07
C ARG A 144 -6.06 17.55 41.14
N GLN A 145 -7.16 16.83 40.95
CA GLN A 145 -8.25 16.78 41.92
C GLN A 145 -7.82 16.08 43.21
N SER A 146 -7.17 14.92 43.11
CA SER A 146 -6.68 14.19 44.30
C SER A 146 -5.63 14.99 45.08
N GLN A 147 -4.77 15.76 44.39
CA GLN A 147 -3.85 16.69 45.04
C GLN A 147 -4.58 17.80 45.81
N ARG A 148 -5.65 18.37 45.26
CA ARG A 148 -6.46 19.37 45.95
C ARG A 148 -7.11 18.79 47.20
N GLU A 149 -7.74 17.62 47.07
CA GLU A 149 -8.35 16.93 48.21
C GLU A 149 -7.31 16.59 49.29
N ALA A 150 -6.08 16.23 48.91
CA ALA A 150 -5.00 15.99 49.87
C ALA A 150 -4.54 17.28 50.58
N LEU A 151 -4.47 18.41 49.86
CA LEU A 151 -4.18 19.71 50.46
C LEU A 151 -5.29 20.15 51.40
N ASP A 152 -6.55 19.96 51.02
CA ASP A 152 -7.71 20.31 51.85
C ASP A 152 -7.69 19.52 53.16
N ARG A 153 -7.48 18.19 53.11
CA ARG A 153 -7.30 17.38 54.34
C ARG A 153 -6.16 17.87 55.21
N ARG A 154 -5.03 18.27 54.60
CA ARG A 154 -3.87 18.78 55.36
C ARG A 154 -4.16 20.14 56.01
N ILE A 155 -4.98 20.97 55.36
CA ILE A 155 -5.46 22.23 55.94
C ILE A 155 -6.32 21.92 57.16
N ASP A 156 -7.26 20.98 57.05
CA ASP A 156 -8.12 20.56 58.16
C ASP A 156 -7.28 20.01 59.33
N ASP A 157 -6.32 19.12 59.06
CA ASP A 157 -5.40 18.57 60.08
C ASP A 157 -4.60 19.68 60.80
N LEU A 158 -4.14 20.69 60.05
CA LEU A 158 -3.38 21.82 60.61
C LEU A 158 -4.28 22.74 61.45
N GLN A 159 -5.53 22.92 61.05
CA GLN A 159 -6.50 23.70 61.82
C GLN A 159 -6.80 23.01 63.16
N GLU A 160 -7.05 21.70 63.15
CA GLU A 160 -7.24 20.91 64.38
C GLU A 160 -6.00 20.98 65.28
N PHE A 161 -4.80 20.86 64.71
CA PHE A 161 -3.56 20.98 65.47
C PHE A 161 -3.38 22.38 66.11
N ILE A 162 -3.74 23.44 65.40
CA ILE A 162 -3.68 24.82 65.93
C ILE A 162 -4.69 25.00 67.06
N ASP A 163 -5.91 24.49 66.92
CA ASP A 163 -6.95 24.58 67.95
C ASP A 163 -6.55 23.81 69.21
N ASP A 164 -6.03 22.59 69.06
CA ASP A 164 -5.49 21.78 70.14
C ASP A 164 -4.31 22.46 70.83
N PHE A 165 -3.34 22.97 70.06
CA PHE A 165 -2.18 23.67 70.61
C PHE A 165 -2.60 24.94 71.36
N GLY A 166 -3.54 25.70 70.81
CA GLY A 166 -4.11 26.90 71.45
C GLY A 166 -4.85 26.56 72.74
N GLY A 167 -5.60 25.47 72.76
CA GLY A 167 -6.24 24.91 73.95
C GLY A 167 -5.22 24.57 75.04
N ARG A 168 -4.17 23.82 74.68
CA ARG A 168 -3.08 23.43 75.61
C ARG A 168 -2.28 24.62 76.11
N LEU A 169 -1.97 25.60 75.25
CA LEU A 169 -1.26 26.81 75.67
C LEU A 169 -2.12 27.63 76.63
N ARG A 170 -3.43 27.74 76.37
CA ARG A 170 -4.37 28.41 77.26
C ARG A 170 -4.49 27.69 78.60
N GLU A 171 -4.56 26.36 78.59
CA GLU A 171 -4.55 25.54 79.81
C GLU A 171 -3.23 25.71 80.57
N SER A 172 -2.09 25.69 79.88
CA SER A 172 -0.77 25.91 80.49
C SER A 172 -0.67 27.29 81.15
N LEU A 173 -1.04 28.36 80.44
CA LEU A 173 -0.97 29.72 80.97
C LEU A 173 -1.97 29.97 82.10
N ASN A 174 -3.15 29.34 82.05
CA ASN A 174 -4.17 29.47 83.10
C ASN A 174 -3.96 28.52 84.28
N GLY A 175 -3.24 27.40 84.11
CA GLY A 175 -2.88 26.48 85.20
C GLY A 175 -1.61 26.89 85.94
N GLU A 176 -0.74 27.69 85.31
CA GLU A 176 0.44 28.28 85.93
C GLU A 176 0.14 29.16 87.17
N PRO A 177 -0.93 29.99 87.25
CA PRO A 177 -1.27 30.70 88.47
C PRO A 177 -1.64 29.77 89.63
N ASP A 178 -2.39 28.69 89.41
CA ASP A 178 -2.71 27.71 90.47
C ASP A 178 -1.43 26.98 90.94
N HIS A 179 -0.53 26.67 90.01
CA HIS A 179 0.75 26.04 90.32
C HIS A 179 1.72 27.00 91.03
N LEU A 180 1.72 28.27 90.64
CA LEU A 180 2.47 29.33 91.31
C LEU A 180 1.90 29.61 92.70
N GLU A 181 0.58 29.57 92.90
CA GLU A 181 -0.03 29.64 94.23
C GLU A 181 0.37 28.45 95.09
N ALA A 182 0.32 27.22 94.56
CA ALA A 182 0.79 26.04 95.28
C ALA A 182 2.28 26.12 95.65
N LEU A 183 3.13 26.60 94.73
CA LEU A 183 4.56 26.83 94.99
C LEU A 183 4.79 27.95 95.99
N LEU A 184 4.01 29.04 95.97
CA LEU A 184 4.06 30.12 96.95
C LEU A 184 3.58 29.64 98.33
N GLU A 185 2.63 28.71 98.38
CA GLU A 185 2.14 28.09 99.60
C GLU A 185 3.16 27.10 100.18
N GLU A 186 3.84 26.31 99.33
CA GLU A 186 5.02 25.52 99.70
C GLU A 186 6.18 26.41 100.15
N LEU A 187 6.45 27.54 99.47
CA LEU A 187 7.49 28.48 99.88
C LEU A 187 7.12 29.22 101.17
N ARG A 188 5.83 29.47 101.45
CA ARG A 188 5.36 29.98 102.74
C ARG A 188 5.48 28.93 103.84
N ALA A 189 5.15 27.67 103.54
CA ALA A 189 5.28 26.56 104.46
C ALA A 189 6.75 26.22 104.77
N SER A 190 7.63 26.38 103.77
CA SER A 190 9.09 26.21 103.85
C SER A 190 9.77 27.43 104.49
N GLY A 191 9.39 28.64 104.11
CA GLY A 191 9.90 29.92 104.64
C GLY A 191 9.45 30.24 106.07
N ALA A 192 8.50 29.49 106.63
CA ALA A 192 8.20 29.51 108.07
C ALA A 192 9.18 28.66 108.91
N ARG A 193 10.14 27.96 108.28
CA ARG A 193 11.05 27.04 108.98
C ARG A 193 12.54 27.34 108.87
N ASP A 194 12.98 28.31 108.07
CA ASP A 194 14.40 28.63 108.04
C ASP A 194 14.66 30.12 107.76
N ALA A 195 15.24 30.78 108.77
CA ALA A 195 15.93 32.05 108.63
C ALA A 195 17.34 31.89 109.22
N PRO A 196 18.40 31.96 108.38
CA PRO A 196 19.58 32.78 108.71
C PRO A 196 20.13 33.59 107.51
N PRO A 197 21.09 34.52 107.73
CA PRO A 197 21.46 35.62 106.81
C PRO A 197 22.56 35.28 105.77
N PRO A 198 22.85 36.18 104.80
CA PRO A 198 23.60 35.88 103.57
C PRO A 198 25.09 36.24 103.66
N ASP A 199 25.93 35.64 102.80
CA ASP A 199 27.00 36.31 102.04
C ASP A 199 27.84 35.31 101.22
N GLY A 200 28.33 35.74 100.05
CA GLY A 200 29.65 35.29 99.56
C GLY A 200 29.78 34.63 98.18
N ALA A 201 29.51 35.40 97.12
CA ALA A 201 30.38 35.61 95.94
C ALA A 201 30.87 34.46 94.99
N SER A 202 30.74 34.81 93.70
CA SER A 202 31.69 34.64 92.57
C SER A 202 31.61 33.43 91.62
N SER A 203 31.18 33.71 90.38
CA SER A 203 31.79 33.24 89.11
C SER A 203 32.90 34.23 88.65
N PRO A 204 33.57 34.15 87.47
CA PRO A 204 33.67 33.16 86.34
C PRO A 204 35.18 32.96 85.82
N PRO A 205 35.55 32.86 84.49
CA PRO A 205 35.56 31.79 83.44
C PRO A 205 37.00 31.53 82.82
N PRO A 206 37.30 31.20 81.51
CA PRO A 206 36.88 30.22 80.45
C PRO A 206 38.12 29.43 79.83
N PRO A 207 38.23 29.05 78.53
CA PRO A 207 37.45 28.12 77.66
C PRO A 207 38.29 26.90 77.16
N GLY A 208 37.63 25.85 76.65
CA GLY A 208 38.30 24.67 76.10
C GLY A 208 37.62 24.08 74.85
N ASP A 209 38.24 24.40 73.71
CA ASP A 209 38.35 23.72 72.41
C ASP A 209 37.17 23.25 71.56
N ALA A 210 37.38 23.50 70.26
CA ALA A 210 36.54 23.24 69.12
C ALA A 210 36.52 21.75 68.71
N GLY A 211 35.36 21.30 68.24
CA GLY A 211 35.17 19.96 67.69
C GLY A 211 33.86 19.87 66.92
N GLU A 212 33.67 20.72 65.91
CA GLU A 212 32.55 20.60 64.96
C GLU A 212 33.02 19.95 63.67
N GLY A 213 32.46 18.76 63.40
CA GLY A 213 32.63 18.06 62.14
C GLY A 213 31.68 16.88 62.06
N ASN A 214 30.39 17.12 61.79
CA ASN A 214 29.62 16.24 60.90
C ASN A 214 28.29 16.86 60.47
N VAL A 215 28.19 17.24 59.19
CA VAL A 215 26.91 17.51 58.51
C VAL A 215 26.62 16.30 57.62
N GLY A 216 25.66 15.47 58.05
CA GLY A 216 25.15 14.36 57.25
C GLY A 216 23.91 14.77 56.48
N ILE A 217 24.07 15.13 55.20
CA ILE A 217 22.97 15.21 54.23
C ILE A 217 22.80 13.81 53.61
N ALA A 218 21.68 13.16 53.88
CA ALA A 218 21.28 11.93 53.20
C ALA A 218 20.57 12.27 51.88
N ILE A 219 21.25 12.07 50.75
CA ILE A 219 20.63 11.98 49.42
C ILE A 219 20.43 10.49 49.13
N PHE A 220 19.17 10.08 49.00
CA PHE A 220 18.76 8.73 48.63
C PHE A 220 18.93 8.55 47.12
N ASP A 221 19.80 7.63 46.70
CA ASP A 221 19.97 7.25 45.31
C ASP A 221 18.90 6.20 44.93
N SER A 222 18.13 6.50 43.89
CA SER A 222 17.01 5.66 43.46
C SER A 222 17.42 4.75 42.30
N THR A 223 17.38 3.46 42.59
CA THR A 223 17.02 2.34 41.70
C THR A 223 17.15 2.53 40.18
N ARG A 224 18.20 1.93 39.59
CA ARG A 224 18.20 1.51 38.18
C ARG A 224 18.23 -0.01 38.10
N ALA A 225 17.04 -0.62 38.11
CA ALA A 225 16.85 -1.99 37.68
C ALA A 225 16.87 -2.04 36.15
N ASN A 226 17.92 -2.61 35.56
CA ASN A 226 17.96 -2.91 34.13
C ASN A 226 17.39 -4.32 33.92
N GLY A 227 16.24 -4.38 33.24
CA GLY A 227 15.57 -5.62 32.87
C GLY A 227 16.37 -6.37 31.80
N LYS A 228 16.72 -7.60 32.15
CA LYS A 228 17.18 -8.65 31.25
C LYS A 228 15.94 -9.36 30.71
N ALA A 229 15.76 -9.40 29.40
CA ALA A 229 14.83 -10.31 28.74
C ALA A 229 15.51 -10.90 27.50
N ASP A 230 15.63 -12.24 27.55
CA ASP A 230 15.99 -13.15 26.46
C ASP A 230 14.92 -13.17 25.34
N GLY A 231 15.31 -13.65 24.16
CA GLY A 231 14.42 -14.33 23.20
C GLY A 231 14.19 -13.63 21.88
#